data_AF-L9L8K2-F1
#
_entry.id   AF-L9L8K2-F1
#
_cell.length_a   1.000
_cell.length_b   1.000
_cell.length_c   1.000
_cell.angle_alpha   90.00
_cell.angle_beta   90.00
_cell.angle_gamma   90.00
#
_symmetry.space_group_name_H-M   'P 1'
#
loop_
_entity.id
_entity.type
_entity.pdbx_description
1 polymer ?
#
loop_
_entity_poly.entity_id
_entity_poly.type
_entity_poly.pdbx_seq_one_letter_code
_entity_poly.pdbx_strand_id
1 'polypeptide(L)'
;MAMMVLEGRRGVAEGMAMIVLEGRRGVVEGMAMMVLEGRRGVAEGMAMIVLEGCRGVVEGMAVFVLEGRSEVAEGMTRIVLEGRRGVVEGMAVIVLEGRRGVVEGMAVIVLEGRRGVVEGMAVIVLEGRRGVAEGMAVIVLEGRRGVAEGMAVRLEGQHAHTAARASVGHLKRSP
;
A
#
# COMPACT_ATOMS: atom_id res chain seq x y z
N MET A 1 -24.32 14.73 9.99
CA MET A 1 -24.75 13.94 11.16
C MET A 1 -23.68 12.88 11.43
N ALA A 2 -23.30 12.66 12.69
CA ALA A 2 -22.31 11.64 13.07
C ALA A 2 -23.04 10.39 13.58
N MET A 3 -22.56 9.20 13.21
CA MET A 3 -23.16 7.94 13.62
C MET A 3 -22.09 6.98 14.13
N MET A 4 -22.42 6.28 15.22
CA MET A 4 -21.57 5.26 15.82
C MET A 4 -22.28 3.92 15.73
N VAL A 5 -21.58 2.91 15.21
CA VAL A 5 -22.03 1.52 15.15
C VAL A 5 -21.17 0.71 16.12
N LEU A 6 -21.79 0.22 17.20
CA LEU A 6 -21.09 -0.57 18.22
C LEU A 6 -20.80 -1.99 17.73
N GLU A 7 -21.84 -2.73 17.33
CA GLU A 7 -21.69 -4.08 16.76
C GLU A 7 -22.57 -4.26 15.53
N GLY A 8 -21.96 -4.50 14.37
CA GLY A 8 -22.63 -4.75 13.11
C GLY A 8 -22.34 -6.17 12.59
N ARG A 9 -23.31 -7.09 12.69
CA ARG A 9 -23.18 -8.42 12.05
C ARG A 9 -23.24 -8.34 10.52
N ARG A 10 -24.18 -7.54 10.02
CA ARG A 10 -24.39 -7.13 8.62
C ARG A 10 -25.05 -5.76 8.61
N GLY A 11 -24.53 -4.82 7.84
CA GLY A 11 -25.14 -3.50 7.73
C GLY A 11 -24.59 -2.69 6.56
N VAL A 12 -25.42 -1.79 6.05
CA VAL A 12 -25.00 -0.66 5.23
C VAL A 12 -25.18 0.57 6.10
N ALA A 13 -24.18 1.43 6.16
CA ALA A 13 -24.26 2.67 6.93
C ALA A 13 -23.66 3.82 6.13
N GLU A 14 -24.40 4.92 6.06
CA GLU A 14 -24.04 6.13 5.33
C GLU A 14 -24.03 7.32 6.29
N GLY A 15 -23.00 8.15 6.24
CA GLY A 15 -22.94 9.34 7.09
C GLY A 15 -21.73 10.24 6.82
N MET A 16 -21.77 11.46 7.34
CA MET A 16 -20.62 12.37 7.22
C MET A 16 -19.43 11.92 8.09
N ALA A 17 -19.71 11.45 9.30
CA ALA A 17 -18.70 10.96 10.23
C ALA A 17 -19.17 9.63 10.83
N MET A 18 -18.40 8.56 10.62
CA MET A 18 -18.76 7.19 11.00
C MET A 18 -17.68 6.58 11.91
N ILE A 19 -18.10 5.98 13.02
CA ILE A 19 -17.23 5.13 13.84
C ILE A 19 -17.85 3.74 13.91
N VAL A 20 -17.10 2.71 13.50
CA VAL A 20 -17.49 1.31 13.61
C VAL A 20 -16.52 0.62 14.56
N LEU A 21 -17.01 0.14 15.71
CA LEU A 21 -16.17 -0.58 16.66
C LEU A 21 -15.94 -2.01 16.18
N GLU A 22 -17.02 -2.79 15.97
CA GLU A 22 -16.92 -4.16 15.45
C GLU A 22 -17.86 -4.39 14.25
N GLY A 23 -17.28 -4.69 13.09
CA GLY A 23 -18.00 -5.01 11.86
C GLY A 23 -17.64 -6.39 11.32
N ARG A 24 -18.60 -7.33 11.28
CA ARG A 24 -18.35 -8.65 10.65
C ARG A 24 -18.43 -8.61 9.13
N ARG A 25 -19.45 -7.93 8.60
CA ARG A 25 -19.75 -7.75 7.18
C ARG A 25 -20.46 -6.41 7.00
N GLY A 26 -19.97 -5.53 6.13
CA GLY A 26 -20.71 -4.31 5.85
C GLY A 26 -20.16 -3.49 4.71
N VAL A 27 -20.99 -2.59 4.21
CA VAL A 27 -20.58 -1.47 3.35
C VAL A 27 -20.75 -0.22 4.19
N VAL A 28 -19.72 0.60 4.28
CA VAL A 28 -19.79 1.88 4.98
C VAL A 28 -19.35 2.95 4.02
N GLU A 29 -20.14 4.01 3.90
CA GLU A 29 -19.86 5.14 3.02
C GLU A 29 -19.91 6.42 3.83
N GLY A 30 -18.91 7.29 3.66
CA GLY A 30 -18.90 8.55 4.39
C GLY A 30 -17.68 9.43 4.16
N MET A 31 -17.75 10.68 4.58
CA MET A 31 -16.62 11.61 4.39
C MET A 31 -15.43 11.25 5.30
N ALA A 32 -15.69 11.00 6.59
CA ALA A 32 -14.67 10.60 7.55
C ALA A 32 -15.09 9.32 8.27
N MET A 33 -14.26 8.29 8.23
CA MET A 33 -14.57 7.04 8.91
C MET A 33 -13.40 6.46 9.70
N MET A 34 -13.76 5.83 10.81
CA MET A 34 -12.87 5.03 11.63
C MET A 34 -13.48 3.64 11.85
N VAL A 35 -12.73 2.60 11.49
CA VAL A 35 -13.08 1.20 11.74
C VAL A 35 -12.04 0.63 12.70
N LEU A 36 -12.46 0.20 13.89
CA LEU A 36 -11.54 -0.45 14.83
C LEU A 36 -11.33 -1.91 14.43
N GLU A 37 -12.40 -2.72 14.34
CA GLU A 37 -12.30 -4.12 13.93
C GLU A 37 -13.25 -4.45 12.77
N GLY A 38 -12.69 -4.77 11.61
CA GLY A 38 -13.41 -5.15 10.40
C GLY A 38 -13.03 -6.56 9.94
N ARG A 39 -13.96 -7.52 9.95
CA ARG A 39 -13.68 -8.86 9.40
C ARG A 39 -13.79 -8.94 7.88
N ARG A 40 -14.84 -8.32 7.33
CA ARG A 40 -15.10 -8.27 5.89
C ARG A 40 -15.87 -7.00 5.56
N GLY A 41 -15.41 -6.16 4.64
CA GLY A 41 -16.21 -4.99 4.28
C GLY A 41 -15.70 -4.22 3.08
N VAL A 42 -16.55 -3.33 2.58
CA VAL A 42 -16.18 -2.27 1.65
C VAL A 42 -16.36 -0.97 2.42
N ALA A 43 -15.38 -0.09 2.36
CA ALA A 43 -15.46 1.22 2.99
C ALA A 43 -15.00 2.28 1.99
N GLU A 44 -15.89 3.23 1.67
CA GLU A 44 -15.63 4.28 0.68
C GLU A 44 -15.77 5.67 1.31
N GLY A 45 -14.73 6.50 1.25
CA GLY A 45 -14.78 7.81 1.86
C GLY A 45 -13.66 8.77 1.51
N MET A 46 -13.71 10.00 2.03
CA MET A 46 -12.59 10.94 1.82
C MET A 46 -11.41 10.61 2.73
N ALA A 47 -11.65 10.37 4.01
CA ALA A 47 -10.63 10.07 5.01
C ALA A 47 -10.99 8.81 5.80
N MET A 48 -10.11 7.83 5.77
CA MET A 48 -10.34 6.49 6.29
C MET A 48 -9.24 6.05 7.24
N ILE A 49 -9.62 5.56 8.42
CA ILE A 49 -8.71 4.91 9.37
C ILE A 49 -9.24 3.50 9.65
N VAL A 50 -8.42 2.49 9.41
CA VAL A 50 -8.69 1.09 9.76
C VAL A 50 -7.62 0.62 10.74
N LEU A 51 -8.01 0.23 11.94
CA LEU A 51 -7.06 -0.29 12.93
C LEU A 51 -6.78 -1.77 12.67
N GLU A 52 -7.81 -2.60 12.64
CA GLU A 52 -7.69 -4.03 12.35
C GLU A 52 -8.67 -4.45 11.26
N GLY A 53 -8.13 -4.82 10.10
CA GLY A 53 -8.89 -5.33 8.97
C GLY A 53 -8.44 -6.73 8.54
N CYS A 54 -9.38 -7.66 8.46
CA CYS A 54 -9.09 -9.02 8.00
C CYS A 54 -9.18 -9.15 6.47
N ARG A 55 -10.25 -8.64 5.88
CA ARG A 55 -10.51 -8.66 4.43
C ARG A 55 -11.34 -7.46 4.04
N GLY A 56 -10.92 -6.68 3.06
CA GLY A 56 -11.77 -5.58 2.63
C GLY A 56 -11.24 -4.83 1.44
N VAL A 57 -12.12 -4.00 0.90
CA VAL A 57 -11.77 -2.94 -0.04
C VAL A 57 -11.94 -1.62 0.70
N VAL A 58 -10.89 -0.80 0.73
CA VAL A 58 -10.94 0.53 1.33
C VAL A 58 -10.57 1.55 0.28
N GLU A 59 -11.56 2.34 -0.14
CA GLU A 59 -11.40 3.34 -1.19
C GLU A 59 -11.51 4.72 -0.56
N GLY A 60 -10.56 5.59 -0.86
CA GLY A 60 -10.68 6.97 -0.41
C GLY A 60 -9.52 7.88 -0.72
N MET A 61 -9.71 9.19 -0.59
CA MET A 61 -8.63 10.14 -0.87
C MET A 61 -7.43 9.91 0.05
N ALA A 62 -7.66 9.73 1.35
CA ALA A 62 -6.64 9.40 2.33
C ALA A 62 -7.05 8.15 3.11
N VAL A 63 -6.22 7.10 3.04
CA VAL A 63 -6.47 5.85 3.76
C VAL A 63 -5.27 5.50 4.64
N PHE A 64 -5.54 5.24 5.91
CA PHE A 64 -4.57 4.77 6.89
C PHE A 64 -5.00 3.39 7.41
N VAL A 65 -4.12 2.39 7.27
CA VAL A 65 -4.33 1.04 7.77
C VAL A 65 -3.23 0.70 8.76
N LEU A 66 -3.61 0.35 9.99
CA LEU A 66 -2.65 -0.11 11.00
C LEU A 66 -2.33 -1.60 10.78
N GLU A 67 -3.32 -2.49 10.82
CA GLU A 67 -3.15 -3.92 10.56
C GLU A 67 -4.14 -4.44 9.52
N GLY A 68 -3.62 -4.86 8.35
CA GLY A 68 -4.40 -5.43 7.25
C GLY A 68 -3.97 -6.85 6.90
N ARG A 69 -4.89 -7.83 6.92
CA ARG A 69 -4.55 -9.22 6.56
C ARG A 69 -4.70 -9.56 5.08
N SER A 70 -5.66 -8.97 4.39
CA SER A 70 -6.03 -9.28 2.99
C SER A 70 -6.85 -8.15 2.41
N GLU A 71 -6.18 -7.05 2.09
CA GLU A 71 -6.85 -5.79 1.75
C GLU A 71 -6.51 -5.34 0.34
N VAL A 72 -7.52 -4.79 -0.33
CA VAL A 72 -7.34 -3.89 -1.45
C VAL A 72 -7.60 -2.51 -0.90
N ALA A 73 -6.67 -1.59 -1.10
CA ALA A 73 -6.92 -0.20 -0.78
C ALA A 73 -6.64 0.63 -2.02
N GLU A 74 -7.49 1.61 -2.32
CA GLU A 74 -7.42 2.54 -3.47
C GLU A 74 -7.60 4.01 -3.03
N GLY A 75 -7.00 4.97 -3.73
CA GLY A 75 -6.96 6.37 -3.24
C GLY A 75 -5.80 7.29 -3.67
N MET A 76 -5.75 8.51 -3.13
CA MET A 76 -4.62 9.43 -3.40
C MET A 76 -3.42 9.16 -2.50
N THR A 77 -3.62 9.16 -1.18
CA THR A 77 -2.55 8.96 -0.19
C THR A 77 -2.81 7.72 0.63
N ARG A 78 -1.77 6.91 0.85
CA ARG A 78 -1.90 5.70 1.64
C ARG A 78 -0.73 5.39 2.54
N ILE A 79 -1.07 4.94 3.75
CA ILE A 79 -0.13 4.47 4.74
C ILE A 79 -0.64 3.15 5.28
N VAL A 80 0.19 2.11 5.17
CA VAL A 80 -0.06 0.79 5.74
C VAL A 80 1.07 0.47 6.71
N LEU A 81 0.77 0.30 7.99
CA LEU A 81 1.78 -0.10 8.97
C LEU A 81 2.13 -1.58 8.82
N GLU A 82 1.13 -2.47 8.91
CA GLU A 82 1.34 -3.91 8.79
C GLU A 82 0.36 -4.57 7.81
N GLY A 83 0.88 -5.06 6.69
CA GLY A 83 0.13 -5.75 5.65
C GLY A 83 0.58 -7.22 5.49
N ARG A 84 -0.31 -8.19 5.70
CA ARG A 84 0.02 -9.61 5.43
C ARG A 84 -0.12 -9.96 3.96
N ARG A 85 -1.25 -9.58 3.36
CA ARG A 85 -1.57 -9.80 1.94
C ARG A 85 -2.35 -8.60 1.44
N GLY A 86 -2.03 -8.07 0.27
CA GLY A 86 -2.86 -7.01 -0.29
C GLY A 86 -2.35 -6.40 -1.58
N VAL A 87 -3.19 -5.52 -2.10
CA VAL A 87 -2.91 -4.61 -3.21
C VAL A 87 -3.15 -3.20 -2.68
N VAL A 88 -2.19 -2.30 -2.88
CA VAL A 88 -2.26 -0.92 -2.38
C VAL A 88 -1.90 0.02 -3.53
N GLU A 89 -2.88 0.80 -4.00
CA GLU A 89 -2.72 1.61 -5.23
C GLU A 89 -2.99 3.09 -5.02
N GLY A 90 -2.01 3.99 -5.13
CA GLY A 90 -2.31 5.42 -4.98
C GLY A 90 -1.27 6.38 -5.53
N MET A 91 -1.53 7.68 -5.46
CA MET A 91 -0.51 8.65 -5.85
C MET A 91 0.71 8.59 -4.94
N ALA A 92 0.50 8.58 -3.62
CA ALA A 92 1.56 8.42 -2.63
C ALA A 92 1.26 7.23 -1.73
N VAL A 93 2.16 6.25 -1.69
CA VAL A 93 1.98 5.04 -0.89
C VAL A 93 3.19 4.79 0.00
N ILE A 94 2.93 4.56 1.28
CA ILE A 94 3.93 4.18 2.29
C ILE A 94 3.50 2.86 2.91
N VAL A 95 4.37 1.87 2.89
CA VAL A 95 4.19 0.58 3.57
C VAL A 95 5.36 0.35 4.51
N LEU A 96 5.08 0.22 5.82
CA LEU A 96 6.14 -0.08 6.77
C LEU A 96 6.50 -1.56 6.73
N GLU A 97 5.54 -2.45 6.93
CA GLU A 97 5.77 -3.89 6.90
C GLU A 97 4.79 -4.61 5.96
N GLY A 98 5.31 -5.20 4.89
CA GLY A 98 4.54 -5.97 3.90
C GLY A 98 5.03 -7.41 3.78
N ARG A 99 4.17 -8.40 4.04
CA ARG A 99 4.56 -9.82 3.85
C ARG A 99 4.40 -10.31 2.41
N ARG A 100 3.27 -10.00 1.77
CA ARG A 100 2.99 -10.40 0.39
C ARG A 100 2.09 -9.38 -0.29
N GLY A 101 2.48 -8.78 -1.41
CA GLY A 101 1.54 -7.88 -2.08
C GLY A 101 2.03 -7.26 -3.35
N VAL A 102 1.16 -6.43 -3.90
CA VAL A 102 1.45 -5.50 -4.99
C VAL A 102 1.24 -4.09 -4.42
N VAL A 103 2.17 -3.19 -4.68
CA VAL A 103 2.09 -1.80 -4.26
C VAL A 103 2.35 -0.93 -5.48
N GLU A 104 1.38 -0.13 -5.88
CA GLU A 104 1.48 0.69 -7.09
C GLU A 104 1.24 2.16 -6.76
N GLY A 105 2.00 3.05 -7.40
CA GLY A 105 1.74 4.47 -7.26
C GLY A 105 2.67 5.42 -7.97
N MET A 106 2.42 6.72 -7.84
CA MET A 106 3.39 7.70 -8.39
C MET A 106 4.67 7.73 -7.54
N ALA A 107 4.52 7.81 -6.22
CA ALA A 107 5.61 7.73 -5.26
C ALA A 107 5.33 6.61 -4.25
N VAL A 108 6.24 5.63 -4.19
CA VAL A 108 6.08 4.46 -3.33
C VAL A 108 7.30 4.28 -2.44
N ILE A 109 7.05 4.12 -1.14
CA ILE A 109 8.06 3.80 -0.14
C ILE A 109 7.66 2.51 0.58
N VAL A 110 8.56 1.53 0.59
CA VAL A 110 8.41 0.29 1.35
C VAL A 110 9.61 0.14 2.29
N LEU A 111 9.36 0.10 3.60
CA LEU A 111 10.43 -0.07 4.58
C LEU A 111 10.85 -1.54 4.63
N GLU A 112 9.91 -2.45 4.88
CA GLU A 112 10.17 -3.89 4.93
C GLU A 112 9.18 -4.67 4.06
N GLY A 113 9.70 -5.34 3.03
CA GLY A 113 8.94 -6.18 2.10
C GLY A 113 9.46 -7.61 2.04
N ARG A 114 8.64 -8.61 2.40
CA ARG A 114 9.06 -10.02 2.27
C ARG A 114 8.86 -10.57 0.87
N ARG A 115 7.70 -10.34 0.26
CA ARG A 115 7.41 -10.81 -1.10
C ARG A 115 6.52 -9.84 -1.86
N GLY A 116 6.90 -9.38 -3.04
CA GLY A 116 5.96 -8.53 -3.77
C GLY A 116 6.46 -7.91 -5.03
N VAL A 117 5.59 -7.12 -5.62
CA VAL A 117 5.86 -6.24 -6.76
C VAL A 117 5.59 -4.82 -6.28
N VAL A 118 6.49 -3.90 -6.58
CA VAL A 118 6.39 -2.48 -6.23
C VAL A 118 6.58 -1.68 -7.51
N GLU A 119 5.56 -0.96 -7.95
CA GLU A 119 5.58 -0.23 -9.21
C GLU A 119 5.32 1.25 -8.98
N GLY A 120 6.06 2.12 -9.67
CA GLY A 120 5.74 3.53 -9.66
C GLY A 120 6.68 4.44 -10.40
N MET A 121 6.40 5.74 -10.42
CA MET A 121 7.36 6.69 -11.02
C MET A 121 8.64 6.77 -10.17
N ALA A 122 8.48 6.89 -8.85
CA ALA A 122 9.57 6.85 -7.88
C ALA A 122 9.32 5.74 -6.85
N VAL A 123 10.25 4.79 -6.77
CA VAL A 123 10.17 3.63 -5.86
C VAL A 123 11.39 3.60 -4.94
N ILE A 124 11.13 3.51 -3.63
CA ILE A 124 12.15 3.29 -2.61
C ILE A 124 11.79 2.05 -1.81
N VAL A 125 12.71 1.09 -1.75
CA VAL A 125 12.60 -0.11 -0.90
C VAL A 125 13.80 -0.15 0.03
N LEU A 126 13.61 -0.07 1.34
CA LEU A 126 14.72 -0.18 2.27
C LEU A 126 15.14 -1.64 2.43
N GLU A 127 14.24 -2.53 2.83
CA GLU A 127 14.52 -3.96 3.00
C GLU A 127 13.57 -4.84 2.19
N GLY A 128 14.11 -5.62 1.25
CA GLY A 128 13.38 -6.51 0.36
C GLY A 128 13.92 -7.94 0.38
N ARG A 129 13.09 -8.93 0.74
CA ARG A 129 13.53 -10.34 0.68
C ARG A 129 13.35 -10.97 -0.70
N ARG A 130 12.18 -10.83 -1.32
CA ARG A 130 11.86 -11.42 -2.62
C ARG A 130 10.92 -10.55 -3.45
N GLY A 131 11.37 -9.84 -4.46
CA GLY A 131 10.42 -9.02 -5.22
C GLY A 131 10.94 -8.40 -6.50
N VAL A 132 10.04 -7.64 -7.10
CA VAL A 132 10.30 -6.83 -8.28
C VAL A 132 9.99 -5.38 -7.91
N ALA A 133 10.88 -4.46 -8.26
CA ALA A 133 10.69 -3.03 -8.11
C ALA A 133 10.85 -2.36 -9.47
N GLU A 134 9.81 -1.73 -9.98
CA GLU A 134 9.79 -1.13 -11.32
C GLU A 134 9.42 0.35 -11.26
N GLY A 135 10.13 1.17 -12.02
CA GLY A 135 9.80 2.59 -12.09
C GLY A 135 10.72 3.46 -12.90
N MET A 136 10.44 4.76 -12.98
CA MET A 136 11.39 5.70 -13.61
C MET A 136 12.67 5.80 -12.77
N ALA A 137 12.51 5.95 -11.46
CA ALA A 137 13.60 5.96 -10.49
C ALA A 137 13.35 4.90 -9.40
N VAL A 138 14.30 3.98 -9.22
CA VAL A 138 14.21 2.89 -8.25
C VAL A 138 15.44 2.88 -7.35
N ILE A 139 15.21 2.88 -6.04
CA ILE A 139 16.26 2.72 -5.02
C ILE A 139 15.93 1.50 -4.16
N VAL A 140 16.87 0.57 -4.04
CA VAL A 140 16.78 -0.57 -3.12
C VAL A 140 18.02 -0.62 -2.23
N LEU A 141 17.86 -0.51 -0.90
CA LEU A 141 19.00 -0.42 0.02
C LEU A 141 19.48 -1.77 0.56
N GLU A 142 18.58 -2.72 0.74
CA GLU A 142 18.91 -4.08 1.16
C GLU A 142 17.99 -5.08 0.45
N GLY A 143 18.55 -5.85 -0.48
CA GLY A 143 17.83 -6.86 -1.24
C GLY A 143 18.46 -8.25 -1.10
N ARG A 144 17.66 -9.30 -0.91
CA ARG A 144 18.15 -10.70 -0.96
C ARG A 144 17.97 -11.34 -2.35
N ARG A 145 16.76 -11.28 -2.91
CA ARG A 145 16.44 -11.86 -4.23
C ARG A 145 15.45 -10.96 -4.94
N GLY A 146 15.79 -10.41 -6.09
CA GLY A 146 14.82 -9.59 -6.81
C GLY A 146 15.32 -9.00 -8.11
N VAL A 147 14.45 -8.22 -8.73
CA VAL A 147 14.78 -7.46 -9.93
C VAL A 147 14.40 -6.00 -9.67
N ALA A 148 15.27 -5.08 -10.08
CA ALA A 148 14.97 -3.67 -10.08
C ALA A 148 15.09 -3.15 -11.52
N GLU A 149 14.01 -2.62 -12.09
CA GLU A 149 13.98 -2.12 -13.46
C GLU A 149 13.57 -0.65 -13.49
N GLY A 150 14.26 0.15 -14.31
CA GLY A 150 13.89 1.54 -14.48
C GLY A 150 14.77 2.34 -15.42
N MET A 151 14.59 3.66 -15.44
CA MET A 151 15.54 4.55 -16.13
C MET A 151 16.77 4.81 -15.24
N ALA A 152 16.55 4.98 -13.94
CA ALA A 152 17.59 5.14 -12.93
C ALA A 152 17.40 4.10 -11.82
N VAL A 153 18.40 3.25 -11.59
CA VAL A 153 18.37 2.21 -10.55
C VAL A 153 19.59 2.34 -9.65
N ARG A 154 19.38 2.42 -8.33
CA ARG A 154 20.44 2.35 -7.31
C ARG A 154 20.18 1.16 -6.39
N LEU A 155 21.20 0.31 -6.24
CA LEU A 155 21.18 -0.84 -5.33
C LEU A 155 22.32 -0.69 -4.32
N GLU A 156 21.98 -0.79 -3.04
CA GLU A 156 22.95 -0.97 -1.95
C GLU A 156 22.66 -2.34 -1.33
N GLY A 157 23.64 -3.00 -0.70
CA GLY A 157 23.44 -4.29 -0.02
C GLY A 157 24.35 -5.44 -0.47
N GLN A 158 24.74 -6.26 0.51
CA GLN A 158 25.84 -7.23 0.41
C GLN A 158 25.44 -8.64 -0.09
N HIS A 159 24.13 -8.93 -0.23
CA HIS A 159 23.59 -10.27 -0.54
C HIS A 159 22.76 -10.34 -1.84
N ALA A 160 22.85 -9.33 -2.68
CA ALA A 160 21.97 -9.13 -3.83
C ALA A 160 22.32 -10.06 -5.02
N HIS A 161 21.60 -11.17 -5.17
CA HIS A 161 21.29 -11.68 -6.51
C HIS A 161 20.20 -10.79 -7.12
N THR A 162 20.55 -9.54 -7.44
CA THR A 162 19.62 -8.54 -7.94
C THR A 162 20.05 -8.13 -9.34
N ALA A 163 19.21 -8.39 -10.34
CA ALA A 163 19.42 -7.88 -11.68
C ALA A 163 18.89 -6.43 -11.72
N ALA A 164 19.75 -5.48 -12.06
CA ALA A 164 19.35 -4.11 -12.35
C ALA A 164 19.32 -3.89 -13.86
N ARG A 165 18.23 -3.33 -14.37
CA ARG A 165 18.16 -2.84 -15.75
C ARG A 165 17.86 -1.35 -15.74
N ALA A 166 18.83 -0.55 -16.20
CA ALA A 166 18.67 0.87 -16.46
C ALA A 166 18.59 1.10 -17.98
N SER A 167 17.54 1.73 -18.48
CA SER A 167 17.49 2.18 -19.88
C SER A 167 18.31 3.46 -20.05
N VAL A 168 19.60 3.32 -20.40
CA VAL A 168 20.45 4.47 -20.69
C VAL A 168 20.05 5.07 -22.05
N GLY A 169 19.29 6.17 -22.02
CA GLY A 169 19.10 7.02 -23.18
C GLY A 169 20.46 7.53 -23.65
N HIS A 170 20.89 7.09 -24.84
CA HIS A 170 22.14 7.52 -25.45
C HIS A 170 22.10 9.02 -25.75
N LEU A 171 22.61 9.88 -24.86
CA LEU A 171 23.09 11.19 -25.28
C LEU A 171 24.49 11.02 -25.86
N LYS A 172 24.55 10.94 -27.20
CA LYS A 172 25.79 11.05 -27.96
C LYS A 172 26.52 12.32 -27.50
N ARG A 173 27.67 12.15 -26.86
CA ARG A 173 28.70 13.19 -26.86
C ARG A 173 29.52 13.00 -28.13
N SER A 174 29.19 13.80 -29.13
CA SER A 174 30.01 14.02 -30.33
C SER A 174 31.35 14.67 -29.93
N PRO A 175 32.42 14.43 -30.70
CA PRO A 175 33.80 14.27 -30.21
C PRO A 175 34.44 15.53 -29.64
#